data_AF-A0A6G0XCU8-F1
#
_entry.id   AF-A0A6G0XCU8-F1
#
_cell.length_a   1.000
_cell.length_b   1.000
_cell.length_c   1.000
_cell.angle_alpha   90.00
_cell.angle_beta   90.00
_cell.angle_gamma   90.00
#
_symmetry.space_group_name_H-M   'P 1'
#
loop_
_entity.id
_entity.type
_entity.pdbx_description
1 polymer ?
#
loop_
_entity_poly.entity_id
_entity_poly.type
_entity_poly.pdbx_seq_one_letter_code
_entity_poly.pdbx_strand_id
1 'polypeptide(L)'
;MLPYGTGSKDLQHIHVSRRSHEFSWKQIAVGATFAAVGLGYCASLHSLMAQQNAALASIQQQMSASLSSDAVDLSSTRGKPTKTSNPVVTQLPHKFAVDNVTPRKTQDLRGTCWDFATISVLEYTYRQQGIANGWLAPDTYVSLSEQAYGADLLRLCTTSDKSKCYLTATQNTTEGGYVEELLYLNRDISIFPDALCPYIPGPKSDTVCPGLTPEAKKKNPLMVTVNKLTEHIDSIDIKKALVTDRRAMALSTTMAVVTHYWPCVGELTKDPRCDVSSPQCTLCPPNTFQTACCIPVKDGEDYNMDGEFIAHYGMEAEGGHAMTIVGYNDLYRTKDGATGGYILKNSWWDGVDPALGPKHARGSHSIKYWLQEITAFEERFACPNSANPNNWYTCQGTVGVIQKHVFTGESPTKVTTKVAVNATGDMCLSNLTRLDAESQLSPLRLQCLDSSRCDPSLTYFTRNISLVGDQFNVICLFEYNPAGTSHDVCLPPLLIADIAHTLQPVKEELRENDPDICGFYFYPYDKQLANYQRGWEMTVDNLDVTWAPQSYAANAKKFPHLDYSLVLESTKKQNHTPATMFFAVVKNDK
;
A
#
# COMPACT_ATOMS: atom_id res chain seq x y z
N MET A 1 -25.69 14.80 6.76
CA MET A 1 -26.41 15.33 7.94
C MET A 1 -27.02 14.17 8.72
N LEU A 2 -26.37 13.79 9.82
CA LEU A 2 -26.90 13.37 11.13
C LEU A 2 -25.68 13.31 12.08
N PRO A 3 -25.84 13.56 13.39
CA PRO A 3 -24.79 14.16 14.21
C PRO A 3 -24.13 13.16 15.18
N TYR A 4 -22.80 13.21 15.30
CA TYR A 4 -22.08 12.65 16.46
C TYR A 4 -21.10 13.69 17.00
N GLY A 5 -21.53 14.34 18.08
CA GLY A 5 -20.75 15.05 19.07
C GLY A 5 -21.58 14.95 20.36
N THR A 6 -21.04 14.70 21.54
CA THR A 6 -19.85 15.32 22.11
C THR A 6 -19.29 14.43 23.21
N GLY A 7 -17.96 14.32 23.26
CA GLY A 7 -17.25 13.60 24.32
C GLY A 7 -15.82 13.19 23.98
N SER A 8 -15.16 13.87 23.04
CA SER A 8 -13.70 13.73 22.90
C SER A 8 -13.04 14.64 23.92
N LYS A 9 -12.12 14.08 24.71
CA LYS A 9 -11.17 14.88 25.46
C LYS A 9 -10.21 15.50 24.44
N ASP A 10 -10.31 16.81 24.25
CA ASP A 10 -9.33 17.57 23.47
C ASP A 10 -7.92 17.33 24.02
N LEU A 11 -7.03 16.88 23.15
CA LEU A 11 -5.60 16.76 23.43
C LEU A 11 -5.01 18.18 23.54
N GLN A 12 -4.38 18.48 24.68
CA GLN A 12 -3.34 19.51 24.71
C GLN A 12 -2.08 18.92 24.07
N HIS A 13 -1.99 19.01 22.75
CA HIS A 13 -0.73 18.79 22.04
C HIS A 13 0.25 19.90 22.47
N ILE A 14 1.43 19.51 22.98
CA ILE A 14 2.55 20.42 23.09
C ILE A 14 3.09 20.63 21.67
N HIS A 15 2.47 21.57 20.95
CA HIS A 15 2.98 22.08 19.70
C HIS A 15 4.29 22.82 19.94
N VAL A 16 5.37 22.38 19.30
CA VAL A 16 6.54 23.24 19.11
C VAL A 16 6.19 24.25 18.02
N SER A 17 5.66 25.40 18.45
CA SER A 17 5.35 26.56 17.61
C SER A 17 6.58 27.07 16.85
N ARG A 18 6.49 27.16 15.52
CA ARG A 18 7.27 28.11 14.71
C ARG A 18 6.38 29.31 14.37
N ARG A 19 6.90 30.51 14.64
CA ARG A 19 6.26 31.81 14.38
C ARG A 19 5.82 31.94 12.90
N SER A 20 4.52 32.07 12.66
CA SER A 20 3.96 32.58 11.40
C SER A 20 3.64 34.07 11.55
N HIS A 21 4.07 34.88 10.59
CA HIS A 21 3.61 36.28 10.47
C HIS A 21 2.11 36.28 10.09
N GLU A 22 1.27 36.81 10.98
CA GLU A 22 -0.16 37.00 10.74
C GLU A 22 -0.41 38.14 9.74
N PHE A 23 -1.19 37.88 8.70
CA PHE A 23 -1.93 38.91 7.97
C PHE A 23 -3.42 38.79 8.33
N SER A 24 -3.98 39.90 8.83
CA SER A 24 -5.33 40.01 9.39
C SER A 24 -6.41 40.07 8.30
N TRP A 25 -7.35 39.12 8.35
CA TRP A 25 -8.48 38.93 7.43
C TRP A 25 -9.69 39.85 7.67
N LYS A 26 -9.49 41.04 8.25
CA LYS A 26 -10.58 41.98 8.52
C LYS A 26 -10.80 43.00 7.41
N GLN A 27 -11.00 42.60 6.14
CA GLN A 27 -11.77 43.38 5.16
C GLN A 27 -12.23 42.48 4.01
N ILE A 28 -13.56 42.30 3.88
CA ILE A 28 -14.38 42.26 2.65
C ILE A 28 -15.63 41.42 2.95
N ALA A 29 -16.71 42.13 3.26
CA ALA A 29 -18.08 41.61 3.26
C ALA A 29 -18.99 42.71 2.70
N VAL A 30 -19.37 42.60 1.43
CA VAL A 30 -20.55 43.20 0.75
C VAL A 30 -20.66 42.43 -0.58
N GLY A 31 -21.78 41.98 -1.14
CA GLY A 31 -23.22 42.09 -0.91
C GLY A 31 -23.90 41.54 -2.19
N ALA A 32 -25.03 40.85 -2.06
CA ALA A 32 -25.69 40.12 -3.14
C ALA A 32 -26.41 41.00 -4.18
N THR A 33 -26.45 40.58 -5.45
CA THR A 33 -27.63 40.75 -6.33
C THR A 33 -27.67 39.69 -7.45
N PHE A 34 -28.72 38.87 -7.46
CA PHE A 34 -29.07 37.93 -8.52
C PHE A 34 -29.71 38.68 -9.70
N ALA A 35 -29.16 38.56 -10.92
CA ALA A 35 -29.87 38.66 -12.22
C ALA A 35 -28.96 38.82 -13.48
N ALA A 36 -27.64 38.60 -13.40
CA ALA A 36 -26.74 38.71 -14.58
C ALA A 36 -25.63 37.62 -14.63
N VAL A 37 -25.97 36.38 -14.27
CA VAL A 37 -24.97 35.32 -13.99
C VAL A 37 -24.56 34.49 -15.23
N GLY A 38 -25.19 34.67 -16.40
CA GLY A 38 -24.89 33.83 -17.59
C GLY A 38 -23.63 34.19 -18.39
N LEU A 39 -23.10 35.41 -18.28
CA LEU A 39 -21.97 35.88 -19.11
C LEU A 39 -20.77 36.41 -18.31
N GLY A 40 -20.92 36.64 -17.00
CA GLY A 40 -19.81 37.02 -16.11
C GLY A 40 -18.94 35.85 -15.65
N TYR A 41 -19.45 34.61 -15.72
CA TYR A 41 -18.78 33.41 -15.19
C TYR A 41 -17.55 32.99 -16.02
N CYS A 42 -17.55 33.22 -17.33
CA CYS A 42 -16.40 32.90 -18.19
C CYS A 42 -15.24 33.91 -18.02
N ALA A 43 -15.54 35.17 -17.70
CA ALA A 43 -14.54 36.20 -17.46
C ALA A 43 -13.91 36.09 -16.06
N SER A 44 -14.70 35.71 -15.05
CA SER A 44 -14.19 35.45 -13.71
C SER A 44 -13.35 34.17 -13.65
N LEU A 45 -13.70 33.11 -14.40
CA LEU A 45 -12.85 31.91 -14.53
C LEU A 45 -11.55 32.19 -15.27
N HIS A 46 -11.55 32.98 -16.35
CA HIS A 46 -10.31 33.37 -17.04
C HIS A 46 -9.41 34.23 -16.15
N SER A 47 -9.98 35.16 -15.38
CA SER A 47 -9.21 36.01 -14.46
C SER A 47 -8.65 35.20 -13.28
N LEU A 48 -9.43 34.23 -12.77
CA LEU A 48 -8.98 33.30 -11.71
C LEU A 48 -7.88 32.36 -12.22
N MET A 49 -8.00 31.81 -13.44
CA MET A 49 -6.95 31.00 -14.06
C MET A 49 -5.70 31.83 -14.37
N ALA A 50 -5.85 33.08 -14.81
CA ALA A 50 -4.71 33.97 -15.03
C ALA A 50 -3.99 34.32 -13.71
N GLN A 51 -4.75 34.52 -12.62
CA GLN A 51 -4.17 34.73 -11.29
C GLN A 51 -3.51 33.46 -10.72
N GLN A 52 -4.09 32.27 -10.93
CA GLN A 52 -3.45 31.01 -10.55
C GLN A 52 -2.19 30.72 -11.37
N ASN A 53 -2.21 30.98 -12.69
CA ASN A 53 -1.02 30.84 -13.54
C ASN A 53 0.07 31.84 -13.16
N ALA A 54 -0.29 33.08 -12.78
CA ALA A 54 0.68 34.06 -12.28
C ALA A 54 1.26 33.65 -10.92
N ALA A 55 0.46 33.04 -10.04
CA ALA A 55 0.94 32.49 -8.77
C ALA A 55 1.82 31.25 -8.96
N LEU A 56 1.49 30.35 -9.89
CA LEU A 56 2.33 29.21 -10.27
C LEU A 56 3.64 29.66 -10.92
N ALA A 57 3.60 30.70 -11.77
CA ALA A 57 4.79 31.27 -12.38
C ALA A 57 5.70 31.96 -11.33
N SER A 58 5.12 32.60 -10.30
CA SER A 58 5.91 33.20 -9.23
C SER A 58 6.51 32.15 -8.29
N ILE A 59 5.80 31.05 -8.02
CA ILE A 59 6.31 29.88 -7.29
C ILE A 59 7.43 29.20 -8.09
N GLN A 60 7.26 29.01 -9.40
CA GLN A 60 8.31 28.47 -10.28
C GLN A 60 9.52 29.42 -10.35
N GLN A 61 9.32 30.74 -10.37
CA GLN A 61 10.43 31.70 -10.31
C GLN A 61 11.15 31.66 -8.96
N GLN A 62 10.44 31.46 -7.85
CA GLN A 62 11.04 31.28 -6.52
C GLN A 62 11.82 29.96 -6.40
N MET A 63 11.29 28.86 -6.94
CA MET A 63 12.02 27.59 -7.04
C MET A 63 13.24 27.70 -7.95
N SER A 64 13.12 28.38 -9.10
CA SER A 64 14.24 28.60 -10.04
C SER A 64 15.32 29.50 -9.43
N ALA A 65 14.91 30.56 -8.73
CA ALA A 65 15.83 31.46 -8.01
C ALA A 65 16.59 30.71 -6.90
N SER A 66 15.90 29.84 -6.15
CA SER A 66 16.50 29.01 -5.09
C SER A 66 17.42 27.90 -5.64
N LEU A 67 17.20 27.43 -6.87
CA LEU A 67 18.07 26.48 -7.56
C LEU A 67 19.27 27.16 -8.25
N SER A 68 19.12 28.43 -8.65
CA SER A 68 20.19 29.22 -9.27
C SER A 68 21.14 29.89 -8.28
N SER A 69 20.75 30.04 -7.01
CA SER A 69 21.63 30.54 -5.95
C SER A 69 22.70 29.54 -5.48
N ASP A 70 22.56 28.26 -5.83
CA ASP A 70 23.54 27.21 -5.52
C ASP A 70 24.53 26.94 -6.66
N ALA A 71 24.48 27.74 -7.74
CA ALA A 71 25.28 27.53 -8.96
C ALA A 71 26.12 28.74 -9.39
N VAL A 72 26.70 29.52 -8.45
CA VAL A 72 27.81 30.46 -8.70
C VAL A 72 28.56 30.59 -7.35
N ASP A 73 29.79 30.12 -7.14
CA ASP A 73 31.03 30.71 -7.63
C ASP A 73 32.21 29.76 -7.30
N LEU A 74 32.87 29.24 -8.33
CA LEU A 74 34.06 28.39 -8.21
C LEU A 74 35.24 29.12 -8.85
N SER A 75 35.70 30.22 -8.23
CA SER A 75 36.93 30.89 -8.66
C SER A 75 37.49 31.86 -7.61
N SER A 76 38.52 31.40 -6.89
CA SER A 76 39.69 32.18 -6.42
C SER A 76 39.47 33.52 -5.70
N THR A 77 39.81 33.58 -4.41
CA THR A 77 40.91 34.45 -3.90
C THR A 77 41.23 34.18 -2.42
N ARG A 78 42.52 34.30 -2.08
CA ARG A 78 43.12 34.11 -0.75
C ARG A 78 42.57 35.12 0.29
N GLY A 79 42.13 34.62 1.44
CA GLY A 79 41.83 35.42 2.65
C GLY A 79 41.69 34.54 3.90
N LYS A 80 42.16 35.03 5.06
CA LYS A 80 42.38 34.31 6.35
C LYS A 80 41.12 33.63 6.96
N PRO A 81 41.29 32.61 7.82
CA PRO A 81 40.19 31.79 8.32
C PRO A 81 39.47 32.46 9.49
N THR A 82 38.21 32.83 9.29
CA THR A 82 37.25 33.06 10.39
C THR A 82 36.42 31.80 10.59
N LYS A 83 36.46 31.26 11.81
CA LYS A 83 35.61 30.16 12.27
C LYS A 83 34.14 30.59 12.24
N THR A 84 33.44 30.19 11.20
CA THR A 84 31.97 30.04 11.20
C THR A 84 31.68 28.64 10.72
N SER A 85 31.42 27.74 11.67
CA SER A 85 30.87 26.42 11.38
C SER A 85 29.42 26.60 10.91
N ASN A 86 29.23 26.78 9.61
CA ASN A 86 27.93 26.52 9.01
C ASN A 86 27.67 25.01 9.22
N PRO A 87 26.51 24.61 9.78
CA PRO A 87 26.16 23.21 9.84
C PRO A 87 26.05 22.71 8.40
N VAL A 88 26.91 21.75 8.05
CA VAL A 88 26.74 20.97 6.82
C VAL A 88 25.36 20.35 6.94
N VAL A 89 24.41 20.81 6.13
CA VAL A 89 23.17 20.07 5.91
C VAL A 89 23.62 18.79 5.23
N THR A 90 23.73 17.70 5.99
CA THR A 90 24.02 16.39 5.43
C THR A 90 22.91 16.09 4.44
N GLN A 91 23.24 16.15 3.15
CA GLN A 91 22.29 15.87 2.09
C GLN A 91 21.76 14.44 2.31
N LEU A 92 20.45 14.28 2.49
CA LEU A 92 19.84 12.97 2.66
C LEU A 92 20.01 12.18 1.36
N PRO A 93 20.24 10.86 1.43
CA PRO A 93 20.29 10.03 0.22
C PRO A 93 18.93 10.07 -0.49
N HIS A 94 18.91 9.94 -1.82
CA HIS A 94 17.65 9.91 -2.59
C HIS A 94 16.81 8.66 -2.37
N LYS A 95 17.41 7.59 -1.84
CA LYS A 95 16.72 6.37 -1.45
C LYS A 95 17.42 5.75 -0.25
N PHE A 96 16.64 5.13 0.63
CA PHE A 96 17.14 4.50 1.84
C PHE A 96 16.13 3.46 2.33
N ALA A 97 16.62 2.35 2.83
CA ALA A 97 15.81 1.44 3.62
C ALA A 97 16.64 0.87 4.78
N VAL A 98 15.95 0.44 5.83
CA VAL A 98 16.57 -0.23 6.95
C VAL A 98 16.86 -1.70 6.65
N ASP A 99 17.94 -2.21 7.23
CA ASP A 99 18.38 -3.59 7.04
C ASP A 99 17.59 -4.57 7.92
N ASN A 100 17.52 -5.84 7.53
CA ASN A 100 16.96 -6.93 8.36
C ASN A 100 15.52 -6.74 8.84
N VAL A 101 14.64 -6.16 8.02
CA VAL A 101 13.19 -6.16 8.28
C VAL A 101 12.66 -7.59 8.34
N THR A 102 11.82 -7.90 9.33
CA THR A 102 11.24 -9.24 9.49
C THR A 102 10.20 -9.56 8.41
N PRO A 103 9.93 -10.85 8.13
CA PRO A 103 8.93 -11.28 7.15
C PRO A 103 7.54 -10.68 7.37
N ARG A 104 6.74 -10.63 6.29
CA ARG A 104 5.34 -10.23 6.34
C ARG A 104 4.52 -11.23 7.17
N LYS A 105 3.54 -10.72 7.92
CA LYS A 105 2.42 -11.48 8.48
C LYS A 105 1.09 -10.90 7.99
N THR A 106 -0.01 -11.61 8.20
CA THR A 106 -1.35 -11.21 7.70
C THR A 106 -2.34 -11.02 8.84
N GLN A 107 -3.04 -9.88 8.83
CA GLN A 107 -4.16 -9.59 9.76
C GLN A 107 -5.50 -10.19 9.27
N ASP A 108 -5.54 -10.61 8.01
CA ASP A 108 -6.70 -11.23 7.36
C ASP A 108 -8.00 -10.44 7.57
N LEU A 109 -9.01 -11.02 8.25
CA LEU A 109 -10.36 -10.44 8.39
C LEU A 109 -10.50 -9.37 9.47
N ARG A 110 -9.44 -9.11 10.24
CA ARG A 110 -9.55 -8.30 11.45
C ARG A 110 -8.89 -6.94 11.25
N GLY A 111 -9.51 -5.91 11.76
CA GLY A 111 -9.03 -4.53 11.85
C GLY A 111 -7.89 -4.36 12.87
N THR A 112 -6.96 -5.30 12.91
CA THR A 112 -5.86 -5.31 13.89
C THR A 112 -4.56 -4.72 13.34
N CYS A 113 -4.58 -3.99 12.23
CA CYS A 113 -3.38 -3.41 11.61
C CYS A 113 -2.44 -2.68 12.59
N TRP A 114 -3.01 -2.01 13.60
CA TRP A 114 -2.28 -1.33 14.67
C TRP A 114 -1.42 -2.27 15.53
N ASP A 115 -1.88 -3.50 15.81
CA ASP A 115 -1.08 -4.49 16.54
C ASP A 115 0.05 -5.04 15.67
N PHE A 116 -0.22 -5.35 14.39
CA PHE A 116 0.79 -5.76 13.43
C PHE A 116 1.86 -4.69 13.22
N ALA A 117 1.48 -3.42 13.10
CA ALA A 117 2.42 -2.31 12.97
C ALA A 117 3.31 -2.17 14.23
N THR A 118 2.70 -2.26 15.42
CA THR A 118 3.42 -2.20 16.69
C THR A 118 4.39 -3.37 16.84
N ILE A 119 3.91 -4.60 16.61
CA ILE A 119 4.72 -5.81 16.73
C ILE A 119 5.83 -5.83 15.69
N SER A 120 5.57 -5.38 14.46
CA SER A 120 6.60 -5.28 13.41
C SER A 120 7.76 -4.37 13.82
N VAL A 121 7.50 -3.23 14.46
CA VAL A 121 8.55 -2.36 15.03
C VAL A 121 9.30 -3.07 16.18
N LEU A 122 8.59 -3.78 17.04
CA LEU A 122 9.19 -4.52 18.16
C LEU A 122 10.07 -5.69 17.70
N GLU A 123 9.63 -6.46 16.70
CA GLU A 123 10.41 -7.52 16.06
C GLU A 123 11.67 -6.97 15.41
N TYR A 124 11.53 -5.88 14.65
CA TYR A 124 12.65 -5.20 14.02
C TYR A 124 13.70 -4.79 15.06
N THR A 125 13.29 -4.09 16.12
CA THR A 125 14.20 -3.59 17.16
C THR A 125 14.84 -4.71 17.98
N TYR A 126 14.09 -5.80 18.27
CA TYR A 126 14.63 -7.02 18.88
C TYR A 126 15.75 -7.60 18.02
N ARG A 127 15.51 -7.74 16.71
CA ARG A 127 16.49 -8.30 15.79
C ARG A 127 17.73 -7.42 15.68
N GLN A 128 17.57 -6.11 15.47
CA GLN A 128 18.72 -5.19 15.36
C GLN A 128 19.61 -5.23 16.61
N GLN A 129 19.01 -5.17 17.81
CA GLN A 129 19.77 -5.20 19.05
C GLN A 129 20.43 -6.57 19.27
N GLY A 130 19.74 -7.66 18.95
CA GLY A 130 20.30 -9.01 19.00
C GLY A 130 21.52 -9.17 18.11
N ILE A 131 21.47 -8.68 16.87
CA ILE A 131 22.59 -8.68 15.92
C ILE A 131 23.74 -7.83 16.45
N ALA A 132 23.46 -6.58 16.87
CA ALA A 132 24.47 -5.65 17.34
C ALA A 132 25.27 -6.16 18.56
N ASN A 133 24.65 -6.99 19.40
CA ASN A 133 25.30 -7.59 20.57
C ASN A 133 25.84 -9.01 20.32
N GLY A 134 25.70 -9.55 19.12
CA GLY A 134 26.10 -10.93 18.78
C GLY A 134 25.25 -12.00 19.47
N TRP A 135 24.02 -11.68 19.86
CA TRP A 135 23.06 -12.60 20.49
C TRP A 135 22.11 -13.25 19.50
N LEU A 136 22.05 -12.73 18.27
CA LEU A 136 21.23 -13.24 17.18
C LEU A 136 22.01 -13.19 15.87
N ALA A 137 21.86 -14.20 15.02
CA ALA A 137 22.46 -14.19 13.68
C ALA A 137 21.69 -13.24 12.74
N PRO A 138 22.34 -12.64 11.71
CA PRO A 138 21.68 -11.72 10.79
C PRO A 138 20.47 -12.31 10.05
N ASP A 139 20.50 -13.61 9.73
CA ASP A 139 19.42 -14.35 9.05
C ASP A 139 18.34 -14.88 10.01
N THR A 140 18.44 -14.58 11.31
CA THR A 140 17.53 -15.09 12.33
C THR A 140 16.68 -13.95 12.91
N TYR A 141 15.42 -14.23 13.18
CA TYR A 141 14.50 -13.32 13.88
C TYR A 141 13.63 -14.10 14.87
N VAL A 142 13.01 -13.39 15.82
CA VAL A 142 12.01 -13.96 16.72
C VAL A 142 10.65 -13.41 16.31
N SER A 143 9.72 -14.30 15.98
CA SER A 143 8.33 -13.95 15.72
C SER A 143 7.63 -13.65 17.05
N LEU A 144 7.04 -12.46 17.17
CA LEU A 144 6.25 -12.06 18.34
C LEU A 144 4.76 -12.28 18.07
N SER A 145 3.94 -12.33 19.12
CA SER A 145 2.51 -12.61 19.02
C SER A 145 1.67 -11.33 19.02
N GLU A 146 1.08 -10.99 17.88
CA GLU A 146 0.04 -9.97 17.75
C GLU A 146 -1.19 -10.33 18.60
N GLN A 147 -1.60 -11.60 18.57
CA GLN A 147 -2.78 -12.10 19.31
C GLN A 147 -2.64 -11.94 20.82
N ALA A 148 -1.49 -12.27 21.40
CA ALA A 148 -1.23 -12.09 22.83
C ALA A 148 -1.16 -10.60 23.20
N TYR A 149 -0.56 -9.78 22.35
CA TYR A 149 -0.47 -8.34 22.56
C TYR A 149 -1.86 -7.68 22.56
N GLY A 150 -2.67 -7.93 21.53
CA GLY A 150 -4.04 -7.42 21.44
C GLY A 150 -4.92 -7.91 22.60
N ALA A 151 -4.83 -9.19 22.97
CA ALA A 151 -5.60 -9.75 24.08
C ALA A 151 -5.20 -9.19 25.45
N ASP A 152 -3.89 -9.04 25.75
CA ASP A 152 -3.44 -8.48 27.02
C ASP A 152 -3.77 -6.98 27.11
N LEU A 153 -3.64 -6.25 26.00
CA LEU A 153 -4.03 -4.85 25.91
C LEU A 153 -5.53 -4.68 26.17
N LEU A 154 -6.38 -5.41 25.45
CA LEU A 154 -7.83 -5.37 25.66
C LEU A 154 -8.21 -5.71 27.11
N ARG A 155 -7.54 -6.70 27.72
CA ARG A 155 -7.72 -7.03 29.14
C ARG A 155 -7.33 -5.87 30.06
N LEU A 156 -6.17 -5.24 29.86
CA LEU A 156 -5.72 -4.09 30.67
C LEU A 156 -6.68 -2.91 30.55
N CYS A 157 -7.09 -2.63 29.32
CA CYS A 157 -7.99 -1.54 28.95
C CYS A 157 -9.42 -1.71 29.48
N THR A 158 -9.86 -2.94 29.75
CA THR A 158 -11.19 -3.22 30.29
C THR A 158 -11.23 -3.40 31.80
N THR A 159 -10.10 -3.76 32.42
CA THR A 159 -10.07 -4.18 33.85
C THR A 159 -9.25 -3.27 34.77
N SER A 160 -8.21 -2.59 34.28
CA SER A 160 -7.15 -2.05 35.14
C SER A 160 -7.03 -0.53 35.10
N ASP A 161 -7.06 0.09 33.92
CA ASP A 161 -6.99 1.56 33.79
C ASP A 161 -7.47 2.04 32.41
N LYS A 162 -8.78 2.28 32.29
CA LYS A 162 -9.42 2.77 31.05
C LYS A 162 -8.84 4.08 30.53
N SER A 163 -8.14 4.85 31.38
CA SER A 163 -7.63 6.17 31.01
C SER A 163 -6.37 6.15 30.13
N LYS A 164 -5.72 4.99 30.03
CA LYS A 164 -4.48 4.77 29.26
C LYS A 164 -4.72 4.16 27.87
N CYS A 165 -5.97 3.98 27.49
CA CYS A 165 -6.36 3.27 26.28
C CYS A 165 -7.35 4.11 25.47
N TYR A 166 -7.28 3.99 24.14
CA TYR A 166 -8.13 4.73 23.22
C TYR A 166 -9.33 3.86 22.78
N LEU A 167 -9.40 3.47 21.51
CA LEU A 167 -10.56 2.81 20.90
C LEU A 167 -10.81 1.41 21.48
N THR A 168 -9.74 0.62 21.67
CA THR A 168 -9.77 -0.74 22.22
C THR A 168 -10.54 -0.83 23.55
N ALA A 169 -10.37 0.16 24.43
CA ALA A 169 -11.09 0.23 25.71
C ALA A 169 -12.57 0.58 25.56
N THR A 170 -12.90 1.51 24.67
CA THR A 170 -14.25 2.05 24.54
C THR A 170 -15.20 1.08 23.84
N GLN A 171 -14.67 0.26 22.92
CA GLN A 171 -15.45 -0.66 22.10
C GLN A 171 -15.33 -2.13 22.53
N ASN A 172 -14.45 -2.45 23.49
CA ASN A 172 -14.21 -3.81 23.98
C ASN A 172 -13.90 -4.79 22.83
N THR A 173 -13.03 -4.37 21.92
CA THR A 173 -12.62 -5.12 20.73
C THR A 173 -11.19 -4.77 20.36
N THR A 174 -10.53 -5.65 19.60
CA THR A 174 -9.24 -5.36 18.95
C THR A 174 -9.40 -4.84 17.52
N GLU A 175 -10.64 -4.76 17.02
CA GLU A 175 -11.00 -4.17 15.72
C GLU A 175 -10.83 -2.64 15.78
N GLY A 176 -9.61 -2.18 15.48
CA GLY A 176 -9.17 -0.79 15.62
C GLY A 176 -8.38 -0.53 16.91
N GLY A 177 -7.37 0.33 16.81
CA GLY A 177 -6.46 0.68 17.90
C GLY A 177 -5.36 1.63 17.42
N TYR A 178 -4.42 1.94 18.30
CA TYR A 178 -3.36 2.94 18.05
C TYR A 178 -2.01 2.38 18.48
N VAL A 179 -0.95 2.73 17.76
CA VAL A 179 0.42 2.26 18.05
C VAL A 179 0.93 2.89 19.36
N GLU A 180 0.49 4.12 19.62
CA GLU A 180 0.82 4.95 20.76
C GLU A 180 0.36 4.34 22.09
N GLU A 181 -0.61 3.40 22.07
CA GLU A 181 -1.06 2.65 23.25
C GLU A 181 0.09 1.91 23.95
N LEU A 182 1.07 1.43 23.18
CA LEU A 182 2.25 0.78 23.75
C LEU A 182 3.00 1.72 24.71
N LEU A 183 3.10 3.02 24.41
CA LEU A 183 3.80 3.97 25.29
C LEU A 183 3.10 4.12 26.64
N TYR A 184 1.77 4.20 26.63
CA TYR A 184 0.97 4.40 27.85
C TYR A 184 0.91 3.14 28.72
N LEU A 185 1.03 1.96 28.10
CA LEU A 185 0.90 0.66 28.77
C LEU A 185 2.24 -0.06 28.97
N ASN A 186 3.37 0.53 28.58
CA ASN A 186 4.68 -0.12 28.54
C ASN A 186 5.15 -0.78 29.86
N ARG A 187 4.64 -0.34 31.02
CA ARG A 187 4.96 -0.93 32.34
C ARG A 187 4.06 -2.11 32.71
N ASP A 188 2.87 -2.17 32.13
CA ASP A 188 1.80 -3.08 32.52
C ASP A 188 1.65 -4.23 31.50
N ILE A 189 1.96 -3.95 30.22
CA ILE A 189 1.87 -4.90 29.11
C ILE A 189 3.12 -5.77 29.01
N SER A 190 2.94 -7.02 28.59
CA SER A 190 4.04 -7.94 28.29
C SER A 190 4.00 -8.36 26.84
N ILE A 191 5.18 -8.46 26.22
CA ILE A 191 5.33 -8.91 24.85
C ILE A 191 5.69 -10.39 24.86
N PHE A 192 5.04 -11.18 24.03
CA PHE A 192 5.18 -12.64 24.04
C PHE A 192 5.62 -13.18 22.68
N PRO A 193 6.33 -14.34 22.65
CA PRO A 193 6.63 -15.03 21.41
C PRO A 193 5.36 -15.55 20.72
N ASP A 194 5.38 -15.63 19.39
CA ASP A 194 4.31 -16.18 18.54
C ASP A 194 3.81 -17.55 19.03
N ALA A 195 4.73 -18.45 19.44
CA ALA A 195 4.40 -19.80 19.92
C ALA A 195 3.51 -19.83 21.18
N LEU A 196 3.46 -18.75 21.98
CA LEU A 196 2.51 -18.68 23.09
C LEU A 196 1.06 -18.69 22.58
N CYS A 197 0.84 -17.98 21.48
CA CYS A 197 -0.47 -17.58 21.01
C CYS A 197 -0.40 -17.18 19.53
N PRO A 198 -0.40 -18.15 18.62
CA PRO A 198 -0.40 -17.85 17.20
C PRO A 198 -1.60 -17.01 16.80
N TYR A 199 -1.44 -16.17 15.77
CA TYR A 199 -2.52 -15.30 15.31
C TYR A 199 -3.75 -16.08 14.86
N ILE A 200 -4.93 -15.64 15.30
CA ILE A 200 -6.21 -16.22 14.91
C ILE A 200 -6.91 -15.24 13.96
N PRO A 201 -6.99 -15.55 12.65
CA PRO A 201 -7.48 -14.60 11.65
C PRO A 201 -9.01 -14.48 11.64
N GLY A 202 -9.73 -15.40 12.27
CA GLY A 202 -11.18 -15.39 12.32
C GLY A 202 -11.72 -14.29 13.26
N PRO A 203 -12.89 -13.68 12.94
CA PRO A 203 -13.51 -12.68 13.81
C PRO A 203 -13.89 -13.26 15.17
N LYS A 204 -14.09 -12.38 16.17
CA LYS A 204 -14.44 -12.74 17.57
C LYS A 204 -13.36 -13.51 18.33
N SER A 205 -12.11 -13.40 17.89
CA SER A 205 -10.95 -14.01 18.52
C SER A 205 -10.17 -13.03 19.41
N ASP A 206 -10.66 -11.80 19.59
CA ASP A 206 -10.02 -10.69 20.30
C ASP A 206 -9.38 -11.05 21.66
N THR A 207 -10.01 -11.95 22.42
CA THR A 207 -9.54 -12.37 23.76
C THR A 207 -9.01 -13.81 23.80
N VAL A 208 -8.96 -14.50 22.66
CA VAL A 208 -8.60 -15.92 22.61
C VAL A 208 -7.09 -16.06 22.69
N CYS A 209 -6.60 -16.34 23.89
CA CYS A 209 -5.19 -16.61 24.11
C CYS A 209 -4.96 -17.51 25.34
N PRO A 210 -5.20 -18.84 25.23
CA PRO A 210 -5.11 -19.75 26.38
C PRO A 210 -3.73 -19.77 27.06
N GLY A 211 -2.65 -19.52 26.30
CA GLY A 211 -1.29 -19.45 26.81
C GLY A 211 -1.01 -18.21 27.68
N LEU A 212 -1.84 -17.17 27.58
CA LEU A 212 -1.66 -15.91 28.34
C LEU A 212 -2.09 -16.08 29.80
N THR A 213 -1.23 -16.73 30.59
CA THR A 213 -1.45 -17.00 32.02
C THR A 213 -0.54 -16.14 32.91
N PRO A 214 -0.88 -15.92 34.19
CA PRO A 214 0.02 -15.28 35.16
C PRO A 214 1.38 -15.98 35.26
N GLU A 215 1.40 -17.31 35.15
CA GLU A 215 2.62 -18.12 35.18
C GLU A 215 3.49 -17.86 33.95
N ALA A 216 2.89 -17.81 32.75
CA ALA A 216 3.59 -17.47 31.52
C ALA A 216 4.19 -16.05 31.60
N LYS A 217 3.42 -15.08 32.10
CA LYS A 217 3.90 -13.70 32.30
C LYS A 217 5.09 -13.63 33.27
N LYS A 218 5.07 -14.41 34.37
CA LYS A 218 6.16 -14.44 35.36
C LYS A 218 7.45 -15.06 34.83
N LYS A 219 7.35 -16.06 33.94
CA LYS A 219 8.51 -16.77 33.38
C LYS A 219 8.98 -16.21 32.03
N ASN A 220 8.25 -15.25 31.46
CA ASN A 220 8.54 -14.66 30.16
C ASN A 220 9.91 -13.96 30.16
N PRO A 221 10.85 -14.35 29.30
CA PRO A 221 12.14 -13.68 29.19
C PRO A 221 12.06 -12.34 28.46
N LEU A 222 11.05 -12.13 27.62
CA LEU A 222 10.92 -10.92 26.81
C LEU A 222 10.58 -9.71 27.68
N MET A 223 11.50 -8.75 27.73
CA MET A 223 11.33 -7.50 28.47
C MET A 223 11.82 -6.33 27.62
N VAL A 224 10.89 -5.46 27.23
CA VAL A 224 11.13 -4.26 26.44
C VAL A 224 10.89 -3.01 27.31
N THR A 225 11.69 -1.98 27.09
CA THR A 225 11.50 -0.64 27.65
C THR A 225 11.33 0.35 26.52
N VAL A 226 10.24 1.12 26.52
CA VAL A 226 10.07 2.26 25.59
C VAL A 226 10.74 3.47 26.23
N ASN A 227 11.83 3.92 25.62
CA ASN A 227 12.61 5.08 26.08
C ASN A 227 11.96 6.39 25.64
N LYS A 228 11.47 6.43 24.40
CA LYS A 228 10.91 7.63 23.77
C LYS A 228 9.96 7.26 22.63
N LEU A 229 8.90 8.04 22.46
CA LEU A 229 8.10 8.11 21.24
C LEU A 229 8.34 9.49 20.60
N THR A 230 8.61 9.54 19.30
CA THR A 230 8.63 10.78 18.53
C THR A 230 7.71 10.62 17.32
N GLU A 231 6.72 11.50 17.21
CA GLU A 231 5.81 11.52 16.08
C GLU A 231 6.34 12.48 14.99
N HIS A 232 6.27 12.05 13.74
CA HIS A 232 6.67 12.82 12.56
C HIS A 232 5.53 12.90 11.56
N ILE A 233 5.36 14.08 10.94
CA ILE A 233 4.35 14.33 9.90
C ILE A 233 5.04 14.76 8.60
N ASP A 234 5.98 15.70 8.67
CA ASP A 234 6.65 16.23 7.48
C ASP A 234 7.58 15.20 6.81
N SER A 235 7.55 15.14 5.48
CA SER A 235 8.34 14.18 4.71
C SER A 235 9.84 14.28 4.93
N ILE A 236 10.38 15.49 5.14
CA ILE A 236 11.81 15.71 5.37
C ILE A 236 12.18 15.18 6.75
N ASP A 237 11.35 15.41 7.76
CA ASP A 237 11.58 14.94 9.13
C ASP A 237 11.50 13.41 9.20
N ILE A 238 10.53 12.80 8.51
CA ILE A 238 10.41 11.34 8.40
C ILE A 238 11.67 10.74 7.77
N LYS A 239 12.12 11.27 6.62
CA LYS A 239 13.35 10.80 5.95
C LYS A 239 14.57 10.96 6.82
N LYS A 240 14.70 12.11 7.48
CA LYS A 240 15.81 12.38 8.40
C LYS A 240 15.82 11.40 9.57
N ALA A 241 14.65 11.10 10.14
CA ALA A 241 14.53 10.10 11.20
C ALA A 241 14.94 8.70 10.72
N LEU A 242 14.44 8.25 9.55
CA LEU A 242 14.85 6.98 8.95
C LEU A 242 16.37 6.86 8.80
N VAL A 243 17.02 7.88 8.24
CA VAL A 243 18.46 7.86 7.96
C VAL A 243 19.30 7.99 9.24
N THR A 244 18.88 8.84 10.17
CA THR A 244 19.65 9.13 11.40
C THR A 244 19.54 7.97 12.37
N ASP A 245 18.33 7.47 12.59
CA ASP A 245 18.06 6.46 13.60
C ASP A 245 18.26 5.05 13.05
N ARG A 246 18.17 4.88 11.72
CA ARG A 246 18.22 3.58 11.02
C ARG A 246 17.25 2.57 11.63
N ARG A 247 16.00 3.01 11.86
CA ARG A 247 14.93 2.21 12.44
C ARG A 247 13.69 2.18 11.59
N ALA A 248 13.03 1.02 11.55
CA ALA A 248 11.66 0.92 11.12
C ALA A 248 10.77 1.67 12.12
N MET A 249 9.76 2.38 11.63
CA MET A 249 8.82 3.16 12.43
C MET A 249 7.40 2.74 12.07
N ALA A 250 6.43 2.96 12.95
CA ALA A 250 5.04 2.72 12.58
C ALA A 250 4.50 3.93 11.81
N LEU A 251 3.62 3.69 10.84
CA LEU A 251 2.93 4.72 10.08
C LEU A 251 1.44 4.49 10.23
N SER A 252 0.72 5.53 10.64
CA SER A 252 -0.75 5.55 10.72
C SER A 252 -1.29 6.49 9.64
N THR A 253 -2.33 6.10 8.93
CA THR A 253 -2.92 6.92 7.86
C THR A 253 -4.41 6.68 7.70
N THR A 254 -5.15 7.70 7.27
CA THR A 254 -6.52 7.51 6.78
C THR A 254 -6.52 6.84 5.41
N MET A 255 -7.25 5.73 5.30
CA MET A 255 -7.56 5.04 4.05
C MET A 255 -8.79 5.62 3.38
N ALA A 256 -8.86 5.44 2.07
CA ALA A 256 -10.00 5.85 1.28
C ALA A 256 -10.60 4.69 0.48
N VAL A 257 -11.91 4.75 0.30
CA VAL A 257 -12.54 4.16 -0.87
C VAL A 257 -12.48 5.16 -2.02
N VAL A 258 -12.38 4.64 -3.23
CA VAL A 258 -12.25 5.43 -4.45
C VAL A 258 -13.47 5.24 -5.32
N THR A 259 -14.13 6.36 -5.65
CA THR A 259 -15.12 6.38 -6.74
C THR A 259 -14.41 6.66 -8.06
N HIS A 260 -14.48 5.70 -8.99
CA HIS A 260 -14.04 5.84 -10.37
C HIS A 260 -15.21 6.25 -11.27
N TYR A 261 -14.90 6.77 -12.46
CA TYR A 261 -15.91 7.30 -13.38
C TYR A 261 -15.76 6.72 -14.78
N TRP A 262 -16.82 6.04 -15.26
CA TRP A 262 -16.92 5.66 -16.67
C TRP A 262 -17.38 6.84 -17.53
N PRO A 263 -16.58 7.24 -18.54
CA PRO A 263 -17.00 8.29 -19.46
C PRO A 263 -18.15 7.80 -20.35
N CYS A 264 -19.17 8.65 -20.52
CA CYS A 264 -20.30 8.39 -21.40
C CYS A 264 -19.92 8.60 -22.87
N VAL A 265 -19.19 7.64 -23.45
CA VAL A 265 -18.74 7.66 -24.85
C VAL A 265 -19.28 6.48 -25.64
N GLY A 266 -19.30 6.60 -26.97
CA GLY A 266 -19.76 5.52 -27.86
C GLY A 266 -21.21 5.15 -27.56
N GLU A 267 -21.47 3.88 -27.27
CA GLU A 267 -22.83 3.40 -27.04
C GLU A 267 -23.34 3.62 -25.62
N LEU A 268 -22.44 3.93 -24.68
CA LEU A 268 -22.83 4.35 -23.33
C LEU A 268 -23.65 5.65 -23.37
N THR A 269 -23.56 6.45 -24.44
CA THR A 269 -24.40 7.65 -24.60
C THR A 269 -25.91 7.34 -24.66
N LYS A 270 -26.30 6.07 -24.87
CA LYS A 270 -27.70 5.63 -24.86
C LYS A 270 -28.21 5.31 -23.43
N ASP A 271 -27.32 5.21 -22.44
CA ASP A 271 -27.72 4.99 -21.05
C ASP A 271 -28.41 6.26 -20.50
N PRO A 272 -29.57 6.15 -19.82
CA PRO A 272 -30.25 7.30 -19.23
C PRO A 272 -29.42 8.12 -18.24
N ARG A 273 -28.35 7.54 -17.65
CA ARG A 273 -27.40 8.24 -16.78
C ARG A 273 -26.40 9.10 -17.57
N CYS A 274 -26.31 8.90 -18.87
CA CYS A 274 -25.44 9.64 -19.76
C CYS A 274 -26.14 10.82 -20.46
N ASP A 275 -27.44 10.98 -20.27
CA ASP A 275 -28.21 12.11 -20.76
C ASP A 275 -28.05 13.32 -19.82
N VAL A 276 -27.49 14.42 -20.33
CA VAL A 276 -27.29 15.67 -19.57
C VAL A 276 -28.59 16.29 -19.04
N SER A 277 -29.73 15.96 -19.63
CA SER A 277 -31.05 16.41 -19.18
C SER A 277 -31.67 15.50 -18.13
N SER A 278 -31.10 14.30 -17.93
CA SER A 278 -31.57 13.33 -16.96
C SER A 278 -31.13 13.72 -15.55
N PRO A 279 -32.00 13.59 -14.53
CA PRO A 279 -31.61 13.77 -13.13
C PRO A 279 -30.61 12.70 -12.65
N GLN A 280 -30.36 11.66 -13.44
CA GLN A 280 -29.39 10.61 -13.15
C GLN A 280 -27.99 10.91 -13.68
N CYS A 281 -27.80 12.00 -14.43
CA CYS A 281 -26.48 12.42 -14.88
C CYS A 281 -25.62 12.86 -13.69
N THR A 282 -24.49 12.18 -13.52
CA THR A 282 -23.41 12.62 -12.63
C THR A 282 -22.36 13.33 -13.45
N LEU A 283 -21.99 14.56 -13.06
CA LEU A 283 -20.97 15.31 -13.78
C LEU A 283 -19.62 14.59 -13.70
N CYS A 284 -18.95 14.49 -14.84
CA CYS A 284 -17.59 13.97 -14.89
C CYS A 284 -16.63 14.88 -14.10
N PRO A 285 -15.61 14.30 -13.47
CA PRO A 285 -14.50 15.05 -12.87
C PRO A 285 -13.87 16.02 -13.88
N PRO A 286 -13.57 17.28 -13.47
CA PRO A 286 -13.06 18.29 -14.38
C PRO A 286 -11.71 17.85 -14.99
N ASN A 287 -11.48 18.22 -16.26
CA ASN A 287 -10.27 17.94 -17.04
C ASN A 287 -9.91 16.44 -17.23
N THR A 288 -10.78 15.51 -16.83
CA THR A 288 -10.51 14.07 -16.95
C THR A 288 -11.09 13.48 -18.24
N PHE A 289 -12.26 13.96 -18.65
CA PHE A 289 -12.99 13.44 -19.81
C PHE A 289 -13.54 14.55 -20.70
N GLN A 290 -13.73 14.25 -21.99
CA GLN A 290 -14.38 15.13 -22.96
C GLN A 290 -15.92 15.00 -22.96
N THR A 291 -16.49 14.38 -21.92
CA THR A 291 -17.94 14.14 -21.77
C THR A 291 -18.47 14.86 -20.54
N ALA A 292 -19.74 15.28 -20.58
CA ALA A 292 -20.36 16.00 -19.46
C ALA A 292 -20.81 15.04 -18.33
N CYS A 293 -21.48 13.94 -18.68
CA CYS A 293 -21.94 12.93 -17.73
C CYS A 293 -20.99 11.74 -17.69
N CYS A 294 -20.84 11.16 -16.50
CA CYS A 294 -20.11 9.93 -16.24
C CYS A 294 -20.94 9.00 -15.35
N ILE A 295 -20.69 7.70 -15.43
CA ILE A 295 -21.30 6.72 -14.54
C ILE A 295 -20.32 6.43 -13.39
N PRO A 296 -20.67 6.72 -12.13
CA PRO A 296 -19.80 6.45 -10.99
C PRO A 296 -19.75 4.94 -10.68
N VAL A 297 -18.55 4.43 -10.49
CA VAL A 297 -18.23 3.08 -10.00
C VAL A 297 -17.61 3.26 -8.62
N LYS A 298 -18.37 2.91 -7.58
CA LYS A 298 -17.99 3.09 -6.18
C LYS A 298 -17.20 1.91 -5.65
N ASP A 299 -16.74 2.04 -4.41
CA ASP A 299 -16.10 0.98 -3.63
C ASP A 299 -14.77 0.48 -4.23
N GLY A 300 -14.08 1.34 -5.00
CA GLY A 300 -12.71 1.09 -5.43
C GLY A 300 -11.73 1.20 -4.27
N GLU A 301 -10.60 0.50 -4.38
CA GLU A 301 -9.52 0.53 -3.39
C GLU A 301 -8.60 1.72 -3.63
N ASP A 302 -8.02 2.30 -2.59
CA ASP A 302 -7.02 3.37 -2.73
C ASP A 302 -5.57 2.87 -2.87
N TYR A 303 -5.42 1.65 -3.39
CA TYR A 303 -4.18 1.04 -3.82
C TYR A 303 -4.42 0.15 -5.06
N ASN A 304 -3.36 -0.07 -5.85
CA ASN A 304 -3.41 -0.98 -6.99
C ASN A 304 -2.84 -2.37 -6.67
N MET A 305 -3.00 -3.33 -7.58
CA MET A 305 -2.48 -4.71 -7.44
C MET A 305 -0.95 -4.82 -7.51
N ASP A 306 -0.23 -3.72 -7.69
CA ASP A 306 1.23 -3.64 -7.55
C ASP A 306 1.64 -3.11 -6.17
N GLY A 307 0.68 -2.89 -5.26
CA GLY A 307 0.96 -2.41 -3.91
C GLY A 307 1.32 -0.93 -3.85
N GLU A 308 0.91 -0.13 -4.84
CA GLU A 308 1.07 1.32 -4.84
C GLU A 308 -0.21 1.98 -4.33
N PHE A 309 -0.13 2.82 -3.31
CA PHE A 309 -1.25 3.67 -2.89
C PHE A 309 -1.50 4.77 -3.92
N ILE A 310 -2.77 5.08 -4.17
CA ILE A 310 -3.21 6.01 -5.21
C ILE A 310 -3.82 7.27 -4.62
N ALA A 311 -3.41 8.42 -5.17
CA ALA A 311 -4.04 9.71 -4.92
C ALA A 311 -5.09 9.95 -6.01
N HIS A 312 -6.37 9.92 -5.63
CA HIS A 312 -7.47 10.05 -6.57
C HIS A 312 -8.42 11.18 -6.18
N TYR A 313 -9.06 11.84 -7.16
CA TYR A 313 -10.02 12.91 -6.88
C TYR A 313 -11.28 12.38 -6.19
N GLY A 314 -11.69 11.15 -6.49
CA GLY A 314 -12.87 10.47 -5.95
C GLY A 314 -12.65 9.76 -4.63
N MET A 315 -11.60 10.10 -3.88
CA MET A 315 -11.32 9.54 -2.55
C MET A 315 -12.33 10.02 -1.52
N GLU A 316 -12.94 9.07 -0.81
CA GLU A 316 -13.80 9.28 0.36
C GLU A 316 -13.22 8.49 1.55
N ALA A 317 -13.24 9.06 2.75
CA ALA A 317 -12.63 8.43 3.91
C ALA A 317 -13.37 7.12 4.27
N GLU A 318 -12.61 6.04 4.44
CA GLU A 318 -13.12 4.72 4.83
C GLU A 318 -12.83 4.44 6.31
N GLY A 319 -11.60 4.73 6.75
CA GLY A 319 -11.11 4.39 8.08
C GLY A 319 -9.63 4.69 8.25
N GLY A 320 -9.06 4.23 9.37
CA GLY A 320 -7.62 4.31 9.63
C GLY A 320 -6.92 2.98 9.33
N HIS A 321 -5.65 3.05 8.94
CA HIS A 321 -4.78 1.89 8.77
C HIS A 321 -3.38 2.16 9.30
N ALA A 322 -2.75 1.12 9.83
CA ALA A 322 -1.40 1.18 10.37
C ALA A 322 -0.49 0.19 9.66
N MET A 323 0.72 0.65 9.35
CA MET A 323 1.75 -0.10 8.63
C MET A 323 3.11 0.19 9.28
N THR A 324 4.18 -0.42 8.78
CA THR A 324 5.55 -0.08 9.20
C THR A 324 6.29 0.59 8.06
N ILE A 325 6.74 1.83 8.24
CA ILE A 325 7.66 2.47 7.30
C ILE A 325 9.08 1.93 7.51
N VAL A 326 9.68 1.47 6.41
CA VAL A 326 11.00 0.84 6.40
C VAL A 326 12.00 1.54 5.50
N GLY A 327 11.54 2.50 4.70
CA GLY A 327 12.40 3.21 3.76
C GLY A 327 11.65 4.25 2.93
N TYR A 328 12.37 4.80 1.97
CA TYR A 328 11.85 5.71 0.95
C TYR A 328 12.67 5.64 -0.33
N ASN A 329 12.08 6.08 -1.43
CA ASN A 329 12.78 6.32 -2.70
C ASN A 329 12.17 7.55 -3.37
N ASP A 330 12.98 8.58 -3.63
CA ASP A 330 12.59 9.83 -4.27
C ASP A 330 12.46 9.72 -5.80
N LEU A 331 12.96 8.63 -6.38
CA LEU A 331 13.09 8.44 -7.82
C LEU A 331 12.16 7.36 -8.40
N TYR A 332 11.52 6.57 -7.53
CA TYR A 332 10.53 5.59 -7.98
C TYR A 332 9.30 6.33 -8.54
N ARG A 333 8.79 5.85 -9.68
CA ARG A 333 7.60 6.39 -10.34
C ARG A 333 6.50 5.33 -10.36
N THR A 334 5.35 5.65 -9.77
CA THR A 334 4.20 4.75 -9.75
C THR A 334 3.55 4.62 -11.13
N LYS A 335 2.68 3.62 -11.31
CA LYS A 335 1.90 3.45 -12.53
C LYS A 335 0.99 4.65 -12.82
N ASP A 336 0.51 5.32 -11.78
CA ASP A 336 -0.30 6.55 -11.87
C ASP A 336 0.54 7.82 -12.05
N GLY A 337 1.87 7.69 -12.14
CA GLY A 337 2.77 8.78 -12.51
C GLY A 337 3.27 9.63 -11.33
N ALA A 338 2.89 9.33 -10.10
CA ALA A 338 3.46 9.96 -8.91
C ALA A 338 4.94 9.60 -8.79
N THR A 339 5.77 10.53 -8.33
CA THR A 339 7.22 10.33 -8.18
C THR A 339 7.63 10.53 -6.74
N GLY A 340 8.34 9.55 -6.19
CA GLY A 340 8.80 9.59 -4.81
C GLY A 340 7.77 9.11 -3.80
N GLY A 341 8.23 8.45 -2.74
CA GLY A 341 7.35 7.92 -1.71
C GLY A 341 8.07 7.10 -0.65
N TYR A 342 7.28 6.57 0.28
CA TYR A 342 7.73 5.70 1.36
C TYR A 342 7.56 4.22 1.00
N ILE A 343 8.43 3.39 1.54
CA ILE A 343 8.35 1.94 1.44
C ILE A 343 7.75 1.43 2.76
N LEU A 344 6.59 0.77 2.68
CA LEU A 344 5.80 0.35 3.83
C LEU A 344 5.70 -1.17 3.87
N LYS A 345 6.06 -1.81 4.98
CA LYS A 345 5.66 -3.19 5.27
C LYS A 345 4.19 -3.18 5.69
N ASN A 346 3.37 -3.94 4.97
CA ASN A 346 1.94 -4.06 5.24
C ASN A 346 1.60 -5.44 5.83
N SER A 347 0.40 -5.58 6.40
CA SER A 347 -0.10 -6.80 7.03
C SER A 347 -1.25 -7.45 6.24
N TRP A 348 -1.23 -7.31 4.92
CA TRP A 348 -2.25 -7.88 4.03
C TRP A 348 -1.73 -9.10 3.27
N TRP A 349 -2.65 -10.03 2.98
CA TRP A 349 -2.38 -11.14 2.09
C TRP A 349 -2.30 -10.67 0.63
N ASP A 350 -1.41 -11.29 -0.15
CA ASP A 350 -1.28 -11.06 -1.60
C ASP A 350 -2.06 -12.10 -2.39
N GLY A 351 -2.75 -11.66 -3.44
CA GLY A 351 -3.55 -12.50 -4.33
C GLY A 351 -4.96 -11.95 -4.50
N VAL A 352 -5.90 -12.81 -4.90
CA VAL A 352 -7.31 -12.48 -5.07
C VAL A 352 -8.20 -13.34 -4.18
N ASP A 353 -9.21 -12.72 -3.57
CA ASP A 353 -10.24 -13.38 -2.75
C ASP A 353 -9.62 -14.29 -1.67
N PRO A 354 -8.95 -13.73 -0.65
CA PRO A 354 -8.36 -14.52 0.41
C PRO A 354 -9.40 -15.48 1.01
N ALA A 355 -8.98 -16.71 1.32
CA ALA A 355 -9.89 -17.78 1.79
C ALA A 355 -10.74 -17.36 3.00
N LEU A 356 -10.20 -16.45 3.80
CA LEU A 356 -10.85 -15.79 4.92
C LEU A 356 -10.74 -14.27 4.64
N GLY A 357 -11.65 -13.71 3.84
CA GLY A 357 -11.51 -12.35 3.30
C GLY A 357 -12.80 -11.72 2.79
N PRO A 358 -13.00 -10.38 2.88
CA PRO A 358 -13.76 -9.69 1.85
C PRO A 358 -13.04 -9.85 0.50
N LYS A 359 -13.76 -9.64 -0.58
CA LYS A 359 -13.16 -9.66 -1.91
C LYS A 359 -12.13 -8.53 -2.02
N HIS A 360 -10.87 -8.90 -2.10
CA HIS A 360 -9.77 -7.98 -2.35
C HIS A 360 -8.83 -8.59 -3.39
N ALA A 361 -8.15 -7.72 -4.12
CA ALA A 361 -7.12 -8.08 -5.07
C ALA A 361 -5.87 -7.26 -4.74
N ARG A 362 -4.81 -7.94 -4.28
CA ARG A 362 -3.62 -7.32 -3.70
C ARG A 362 -2.35 -7.94 -4.27
N GLY A 363 -1.32 -7.13 -4.37
CA GLY A 363 0.04 -7.57 -4.65
C GLY A 363 1.01 -6.70 -3.88
N SER A 364 2.22 -7.21 -3.72
CA SER A 364 3.28 -6.51 -3.00
C SER A 364 4.62 -6.83 -3.63
N HIS A 365 5.64 -6.10 -3.20
CA HIS A 365 6.99 -6.24 -3.72
C HIS A 365 8.02 -6.31 -2.60
N SER A 366 9.26 -6.58 -2.98
CA SER A 366 10.42 -6.51 -2.11
C SER A 366 10.89 -5.07 -1.90
N ILE A 367 11.61 -4.84 -0.79
CA ILE A 367 12.29 -3.54 -0.56
C ILE A 367 13.24 -3.21 -1.72
N LYS A 368 13.95 -4.21 -2.27
CA LYS A 368 14.91 -4.03 -3.37
C LYS A 368 14.24 -3.54 -4.64
N TYR A 369 13.04 -4.03 -4.94
CA TYR A 369 12.25 -3.55 -6.08
C TYR A 369 11.91 -2.06 -5.92
N TRP A 370 11.40 -1.66 -4.75
CA TRP A 370 11.07 -0.26 -4.49
C TRP A 370 12.29 0.66 -4.45
N LEU A 371 13.45 0.15 -4.04
CA LEU A 371 14.73 0.86 -4.14
C LEU A 371 15.30 0.85 -5.56
N GLN A 372 14.66 0.19 -6.54
CA GLN A 372 15.16 0.03 -7.90
C GLN A 372 16.57 -0.60 -7.95
N GLU A 373 16.83 -1.58 -7.08
CA GLU A 373 18.08 -2.33 -7.01
C GLU A 373 18.05 -3.63 -7.84
N ILE A 374 16.85 -4.07 -8.20
CA ILE A 374 16.58 -5.22 -9.05
C ILE A 374 15.58 -4.82 -10.12
N THR A 375 15.62 -5.54 -11.24
CA THR A 375 14.66 -5.38 -12.33
C THR A 375 13.31 -6.01 -11.99
N ALA A 376 12.26 -5.61 -12.71
CA ALA A 376 10.95 -6.25 -12.60
C ALA A 376 11.00 -7.75 -12.95
N PHE A 377 11.95 -8.19 -13.78
CA PHE A 377 12.15 -9.61 -14.07
C PHE A 377 12.77 -10.36 -12.88
N GLU A 378 13.82 -9.81 -12.26
CA GLU A 378 14.44 -10.40 -11.07
C GLU A 378 13.48 -10.45 -9.87
N GLU A 379 12.62 -9.45 -9.75
CA GLU A 379 11.58 -9.41 -8.71
C GLU A 379 10.62 -10.60 -8.80
N ARG A 380 10.29 -11.08 -10.01
CA ARG A 380 9.33 -12.19 -10.21
C ARG A 380 9.78 -13.51 -9.60
N PHE A 381 11.07 -13.66 -9.28
CA PHE A 381 11.56 -14.86 -8.58
C PHE A 381 11.12 -14.90 -7.12
N ALA A 382 10.85 -13.75 -6.50
CA ALA A 382 10.40 -13.65 -5.11
C ALA A 382 8.93 -13.20 -5.03
N CYS A 383 8.56 -12.16 -5.77
CA CYS A 383 7.24 -11.54 -5.76
C CYS A 383 6.64 -11.56 -7.19
N PRO A 384 6.28 -12.75 -7.73
CA PRO A 384 5.73 -12.88 -9.08
C PRO A 384 4.41 -12.13 -9.29
N ASN A 385 3.64 -11.88 -8.22
CA ASN A 385 2.32 -11.24 -8.31
C ASN A 385 1.44 -11.88 -9.40
N SER A 386 1.40 -13.22 -9.44
CA SER A 386 0.80 -14.00 -10.53
C SER A 386 -0.69 -13.70 -10.75
N ALA A 387 -1.39 -13.29 -9.69
CA ALA A 387 -2.80 -12.95 -9.75
C ALA A 387 -3.08 -11.58 -10.39
N ASN A 388 -2.06 -10.71 -10.54
CA ASN A 388 -2.19 -9.38 -11.15
C ASN A 388 -2.24 -9.50 -12.68
N PRO A 389 -3.33 -9.07 -13.35
CA PRO A 389 -3.47 -9.10 -14.80
C PRO A 389 -2.33 -8.47 -15.60
N ASN A 390 -1.63 -7.48 -15.03
CA ASN A 390 -0.48 -6.85 -15.67
C ASN A 390 0.75 -7.77 -15.79
N ASN A 391 0.77 -8.89 -15.04
CA ASN A 391 1.88 -9.86 -15.06
C ASN A 391 1.58 -11.10 -15.90
N TRP A 392 0.38 -11.21 -16.47
CA TRP A 392 0.01 -12.31 -17.35
C TRP A 392 0.74 -12.21 -18.69
N TYR A 393 1.17 -13.34 -19.20
CA TYR A 393 1.87 -13.43 -20.46
C TYR A 393 0.92 -13.06 -21.61
N THR A 394 1.37 -12.16 -22.46
CA THR A 394 0.60 -11.70 -23.62
C THR A 394 1.06 -12.45 -24.86
N CYS A 395 0.22 -13.34 -25.40
CA CYS A 395 0.52 -14.08 -26.62
C CYS A 395 -0.04 -13.35 -27.86
N GLN A 396 0.80 -13.19 -28.89
CA GLN A 396 0.36 -12.58 -30.16
C GLN A 396 -0.51 -13.56 -30.95
N GLY A 397 -1.63 -13.10 -31.52
CA GLY A 397 -2.51 -13.92 -32.35
C GLY A 397 -2.22 -13.83 -33.85
N THR A 398 -2.68 -14.84 -34.61
CA THR A 398 -2.61 -14.88 -36.08
C THR A 398 -3.68 -14.02 -36.76
N VAL A 399 -4.72 -13.62 -36.03
CA VAL A 399 -5.82 -12.80 -36.52
C VAL A 399 -5.88 -11.51 -35.74
N GLY A 400 -5.99 -10.41 -36.48
CA GLY A 400 -5.75 -9.06 -35.99
C GLY A 400 -6.54 -8.74 -34.72
N VAL A 401 -5.85 -8.06 -33.81
CA VAL A 401 -6.41 -7.18 -32.77
C VAL A 401 -7.85 -6.82 -33.11
N ILE A 402 -8.81 -7.14 -32.25
CA ILE A 402 -10.19 -6.69 -32.40
C ILE A 402 -10.15 -5.15 -32.44
N GLN A 403 -10.09 -4.58 -33.64
CA GLN A 403 -9.97 -3.13 -33.85
C GLN A 403 -11.31 -2.40 -33.69
N LYS A 404 -12.39 -3.11 -33.34
CA LYS A 404 -13.72 -2.53 -33.25
C LYS A 404 -14.30 -2.74 -31.86
N HIS A 405 -14.24 -1.68 -31.06
CA HIS A 405 -15.15 -1.44 -29.96
C HIS A 405 -16.58 -1.35 -30.52
N VAL A 406 -17.23 -2.48 -30.80
CA VAL A 406 -18.67 -2.48 -31.10
C VAL A 406 -19.38 -2.77 -29.79
N PHE A 407 -19.68 -1.71 -29.07
CA PHE A 407 -20.61 -1.81 -27.96
C PHE A 407 -22.01 -2.04 -28.53
N THR A 408 -22.71 -3.09 -28.12
CA THR A 408 -24.07 -3.37 -28.59
C THR A 408 -25.04 -3.29 -27.42
N GLY A 409 -25.59 -2.10 -27.18
CA GLY A 409 -26.94 -1.82 -26.65
C GLY A 409 -27.51 -2.47 -25.38
N GLU A 410 -26.89 -3.46 -24.74
CA GLU A 410 -27.48 -4.17 -23.59
C GLU A 410 -26.51 -4.18 -22.41
N SER A 411 -26.89 -3.48 -21.33
CA SER A 411 -26.28 -3.41 -19.98
C SER A 411 -24.74 -3.28 -19.92
N PRO A 412 -24.18 -2.30 -19.16
CA PRO A 412 -22.72 -2.06 -19.07
C PRO A 412 -21.86 -3.28 -18.69
N THR A 413 -22.46 -4.34 -18.16
CA THR A 413 -21.80 -5.54 -17.62
C THR A 413 -21.72 -6.73 -18.58
N LYS A 414 -22.36 -6.70 -19.76
CA LYS A 414 -22.47 -7.88 -20.64
C LYS A 414 -21.88 -7.74 -22.04
N VAL A 415 -21.32 -6.58 -22.37
CA VAL A 415 -20.88 -6.29 -23.74
C VAL A 415 -19.54 -6.95 -24.01
N THR A 416 -19.59 -8.06 -24.75
CA THR A 416 -18.44 -8.91 -25.02
C THR A 416 -18.44 -9.18 -26.53
N THR A 417 -17.66 -8.42 -27.31
CA THR A 417 -17.56 -8.66 -28.76
C THR A 417 -16.79 -9.95 -28.99
N LYS A 418 -17.44 -11.00 -29.50
CA LYS A 418 -16.80 -12.27 -29.85
C LYS A 418 -16.57 -12.36 -31.35
N VAL A 419 -15.34 -12.67 -31.75
CA VAL A 419 -14.98 -12.92 -33.16
C VAL A 419 -14.51 -14.36 -33.24
N ALA A 420 -15.17 -15.18 -34.05
CA ALA A 420 -14.75 -16.57 -34.26
C ALA A 420 -13.37 -16.61 -34.91
N VAL A 421 -12.48 -17.45 -34.38
CA VAL A 421 -11.10 -17.60 -34.86
C VAL A 421 -10.76 -19.05 -35.14
N ASN A 422 -9.89 -19.26 -36.12
CA ASN A 422 -9.31 -20.58 -36.35
C ASN A 422 -8.21 -20.82 -35.32
N ALA A 423 -8.50 -21.64 -34.31
CA ALA A 423 -7.52 -21.99 -33.28
C ALA A 423 -6.33 -22.81 -33.79
N THR A 424 -6.43 -23.41 -34.98
CA THR A 424 -5.37 -24.24 -35.55
C THR A 424 -4.15 -23.39 -35.88
N GLY A 425 -3.06 -23.58 -35.13
CA GLY A 425 -1.82 -22.84 -35.31
C GLY A 425 -1.79 -21.47 -34.64
N ASP A 426 -2.72 -21.17 -33.73
CA ASP A 426 -2.62 -19.98 -32.88
C ASP A 426 -1.38 -20.06 -31.99
N MET A 427 -0.60 -18.99 -31.93
CA MET A 427 0.66 -18.98 -31.17
C MET A 427 0.43 -19.15 -29.67
N CYS A 428 -0.71 -18.72 -29.12
CA CYS A 428 -1.05 -18.94 -27.71
C CYS A 428 -1.07 -20.43 -27.32
N LEU A 429 -1.32 -21.31 -28.29
CA LEU A 429 -1.33 -22.77 -28.10
C LEU A 429 0.03 -23.43 -28.40
N SER A 430 1.02 -22.65 -28.84
CA SER A 430 2.31 -23.19 -29.24
C SER A 430 3.18 -23.57 -28.03
N ASN A 431 3.96 -24.65 -28.17
CA ASN A 431 4.90 -25.05 -27.13
C ASN A 431 6.00 -24.01 -26.91
N LEU A 432 6.36 -23.23 -27.93
CA LEU A 432 7.34 -22.15 -27.82
C LEU A 432 6.82 -21.03 -26.91
N THR A 433 5.58 -20.60 -27.09
CA THR A 433 4.94 -19.60 -26.23
C THR A 433 4.82 -20.08 -24.79
N ARG A 434 4.48 -21.36 -24.57
CA ARG A 434 4.48 -21.97 -23.23
C ARG A 434 5.84 -21.87 -22.55
N LEU A 435 6.91 -22.27 -23.25
CA LEU A 435 8.28 -22.24 -22.72
C LEU A 435 8.76 -20.80 -22.44
N ASP A 436 8.42 -19.85 -23.32
CA ASP A 436 8.76 -18.44 -23.10
C ASP A 436 8.05 -17.87 -21.88
N ALA A 437 6.74 -18.10 -21.74
CA ALA A 437 5.96 -17.69 -20.57
C ALA A 437 6.51 -18.28 -19.27
N GLU A 438 6.86 -19.57 -19.27
CA GLU A 438 7.52 -20.23 -18.14
C GLU A 438 8.85 -19.56 -17.78
N SER A 439 9.67 -19.22 -18.78
CA SER A 439 10.97 -18.56 -18.57
C SER A 439 10.85 -17.12 -18.04
N GLN A 440 9.75 -16.43 -18.36
CA GLN A 440 9.44 -15.07 -17.89
C GLN A 440 8.75 -15.03 -16.54
N LEU A 441 8.48 -16.21 -15.96
CA LEU A 441 7.68 -16.39 -14.77
C LEU A 441 6.27 -15.77 -14.86
N SER A 442 5.70 -15.70 -16.07
CA SER A 442 4.39 -15.09 -16.32
C SER A 442 3.33 -16.15 -16.63
N PRO A 443 2.17 -16.15 -15.96
CA PRO A 443 1.08 -17.07 -16.28
C PRO A 443 0.56 -16.87 -17.71
N LEU A 444 0.38 -17.96 -18.46
CA LEU A 444 -0.12 -17.97 -19.83
C LEU A 444 -1.60 -18.35 -19.90
N ARG A 445 -1.99 -19.38 -19.15
CA ARG A 445 -3.34 -19.96 -19.17
C ARG A 445 -4.16 -19.42 -18.02
N LEU A 446 -5.35 -18.93 -18.36
CA LEU A 446 -6.30 -18.37 -17.42
C LEU A 446 -7.60 -19.19 -17.41
N GLN A 447 -8.25 -19.21 -16.25
CA GLN A 447 -9.54 -19.84 -16.00
C GLN A 447 -10.56 -18.80 -15.54
N CYS A 448 -11.82 -19.03 -15.89
CA CYS A 448 -12.93 -18.17 -15.48
C CYS A 448 -13.34 -18.44 -14.03
N LEU A 449 -13.51 -17.38 -13.24
CA LEU A 449 -14.05 -17.42 -11.89
C LEU A 449 -15.48 -16.85 -11.80
N ASP A 450 -15.83 -15.90 -12.67
CA ASP A 450 -17.16 -15.28 -12.71
C ASP A 450 -17.95 -15.76 -13.93
N SER A 451 -18.80 -16.77 -13.73
CA SER A 451 -19.64 -17.33 -14.79
C SER A 451 -20.67 -16.35 -15.36
N SER A 452 -20.84 -15.17 -14.76
CA SER A 452 -21.69 -14.11 -15.32
C SER A 452 -20.99 -13.31 -16.43
N ARG A 453 -19.66 -13.39 -16.51
CA ARG A 453 -18.80 -12.63 -17.45
C ARG A 453 -17.98 -13.52 -18.40
N CYS A 454 -17.67 -14.75 -17.99
CA CYS A 454 -16.91 -15.72 -18.78
C CYS A 454 -17.47 -17.13 -18.64
N ASP A 455 -16.97 -18.08 -19.43
CA ASP A 455 -17.38 -19.48 -19.45
C ASP A 455 -16.36 -20.36 -18.69
N PRO A 456 -16.73 -20.97 -17.56
CA PRO A 456 -15.85 -21.85 -16.77
C PRO A 456 -15.30 -23.08 -17.50
N SER A 457 -15.89 -23.46 -18.63
CA SER A 457 -15.44 -24.61 -19.42
C SER A 457 -14.31 -24.28 -20.42
N LEU A 458 -13.99 -23.00 -20.61
CA LEU A 458 -13.01 -22.52 -21.59
C LEU A 458 -11.66 -22.18 -20.93
N THR A 459 -10.60 -22.22 -21.73
CA THR A 459 -9.29 -21.68 -21.35
C THR A 459 -9.08 -20.34 -22.00
N TYR A 460 -8.56 -19.38 -21.24
CA TYR A 460 -8.37 -18.00 -21.68
C TYR A 460 -6.88 -17.67 -21.78
N PHE A 461 -6.53 -16.85 -22.76
CA PHE A 461 -5.16 -16.34 -22.94
C PHE A 461 -5.20 -14.83 -23.20
N THR A 462 -4.29 -14.07 -22.59
CA THR A 462 -4.23 -12.62 -22.78
C THR A 462 -3.69 -12.24 -24.15
N ARG A 463 -4.44 -11.42 -24.90
CA ARG A 463 -4.01 -10.79 -26.15
C ARG A 463 -3.44 -9.40 -25.95
N ASN A 464 -4.07 -8.61 -25.09
CA ASN A 464 -3.68 -7.24 -24.78
C ASN A 464 -4.45 -6.76 -23.55
N ILE A 465 -3.86 -5.83 -22.79
CA ILE A 465 -4.55 -4.97 -21.85
C ILE A 465 -4.26 -3.50 -22.18
N SER A 466 -5.30 -2.67 -22.23
CA SER A 466 -5.20 -1.25 -22.56
C SER A 466 -5.93 -0.39 -21.54
N LEU A 467 -5.24 0.62 -21.01
CA LEU A 467 -5.79 1.63 -20.11
C LEU A 467 -6.80 2.53 -20.83
N VAL A 468 -7.94 2.78 -20.20
CA VAL A 468 -9.03 3.59 -20.75
C VAL A 468 -9.65 4.44 -19.64
N GLY A 469 -9.46 5.76 -19.73
CA GLY A 469 -10.10 6.70 -18.81
C GLY A 469 -9.54 6.65 -17.38
N ASP A 470 -10.43 6.67 -16.40
CA ASP A 470 -10.12 6.69 -14.96
C ASP A 470 -9.77 5.29 -14.45
N GLN A 471 -8.54 4.86 -14.75
CA GLN A 471 -7.94 3.58 -14.31
C GLN A 471 -8.63 2.28 -14.79
N PHE A 472 -9.69 2.37 -15.58
CA PHE A 472 -10.28 1.19 -16.22
C PHE A 472 -9.38 0.64 -17.31
N ASN A 473 -9.49 -0.66 -17.55
CA ASN A 473 -8.71 -1.38 -18.53
C ASN A 473 -9.64 -2.23 -19.39
N VAL A 474 -9.41 -2.24 -20.69
CA VAL A 474 -10.00 -3.21 -21.60
C VAL A 474 -8.98 -4.32 -21.80
N ILE A 475 -9.34 -5.52 -21.35
CA ILE A 475 -8.57 -6.73 -21.61
C ILE A 475 -9.20 -7.50 -22.77
N CYS A 476 -8.38 -7.83 -23.75
CA CYS A 476 -8.75 -8.70 -24.85
C CYS A 476 -8.07 -10.06 -24.68
N LEU A 477 -8.81 -11.11 -24.97
CA LEU A 477 -8.51 -12.49 -24.66
C LEU A 477 -8.77 -13.37 -25.87
N PHE A 478 -8.06 -14.49 -25.93
CA PHE A 478 -8.39 -15.62 -26.77
C PHE A 478 -9.12 -16.66 -25.92
N GLU A 479 -10.40 -16.89 -26.20
CA GLU A 479 -11.22 -17.96 -25.63
C GLU A 479 -11.00 -19.25 -26.42
N TYR A 480 -10.25 -20.18 -25.85
CA TYR A 480 -9.97 -21.47 -26.47
C TYR A 480 -11.01 -22.50 -26.06
N ASN A 481 -11.70 -23.05 -27.07
CA ASN A 481 -12.57 -24.21 -26.94
C ASN A 481 -11.98 -25.38 -27.74
N PRO A 482 -11.46 -26.43 -27.08
CA PRO A 482 -10.89 -27.59 -27.78
C PRO A 482 -11.93 -28.43 -28.53
N ALA A 483 -13.21 -28.35 -28.14
CA ALA A 483 -14.30 -29.17 -28.69
C ALA A 483 -15.19 -28.40 -29.68
N GLY A 484 -14.87 -27.13 -29.96
CA GLY A 484 -15.75 -26.26 -30.76
C GLY A 484 -15.05 -25.02 -31.30
N THR A 485 -15.84 -23.98 -31.55
CA THR A 485 -15.34 -22.71 -32.09
C THR A 485 -14.69 -21.89 -30.98
N SER A 486 -13.44 -21.47 -31.22
CA SER A 486 -12.72 -20.53 -30.35
C SER A 486 -12.96 -19.09 -30.80
N HIS A 487 -12.80 -18.13 -29.89
CA HIS A 487 -13.09 -16.72 -30.18
C HIS A 487 -12.00 -15.81 -29.65
N ASP A 488 -11.72 -14.71 -30.35
CA ASP A 488 -11.14 -13.54 -29.69
C ASP A 488 -12.27 -12.71 -29.09
N VAL A 489 -12.02 -12.17 -27.91
CA VAL A 489 -13.01 -11.46 -27.12
C VAL A 489 -12.38 -10.29 -26.37
N CYS A 490 -13.13 -9.21 -26.15
CA CYS A 490 -12.73 -8.17 -25.19
C CYS A 490 -13.79 -8.02 -24.12
N LEU A 491 -13.35 -7.96 -22.86
CA LEU A 491 -14.22 -7.64 -21.73
C LEU A 491 -14.59 -6.14 -21.77
N PRO A 492 -15.69 -5.73 -21.13
CA PRO A 492 -15.96 -4.32 -20.90
C PRO A 492 -14.80 -3.66 -20.12
N PRO A 493 -14.68 -2.33 -20.13
CA PRO A 493 -13.70 -1.63 -19.29
C PRO A 493 -13.88 -2.02 -17.82
N LEU A 494 -12.83 -2.52 -17.17
CA LEU A 494 -12.83 -3.03 -15.80
C LEU A 494 -11.60 -2.53 -15.05
N LEU A 495 -11.68 -2.36 -13.73
CA LEU A 495 -10.48 -2.13 -12.93
C LEU A 495 -9.61 -3.40 -12.96
N ILE A 496 -8.30 -3.25 -12.75
CA ILE A 496 -7.38 -4.40 -12.71
C ILE A 496 -7.84 -5.44 -11.68
N ALA A 497 -8.30 -4.99 -10.51
CA ALA A 497 -8.88 -5.86 -9.47
C ALA A 497 -10.10 -6.64 -9.99
N ASP A 498 -11.03 -5.98 -10.68
CA ASP A 498 -12.22 -6.63 -11.25
C ASP A 498 -11.88 -7.68 -12.31
N ILE A 499 -10.85 -7.41 -13.13
CA ILE A 499 -10.32 -8.40 -14.09
C ILE A 499 -9.80 -9.62 -13.33
N ALA A 500 -9.06 -9.40 -12.24
CA ALA A 500 -8.50 -10.44 -11.40
C ALA A 500 -9.59 -11.26 -10.66
N HIS A 501 -10.72 -10.65 -10.31
CA HIS A 501 -11.90 -11.36 -9.80
C HIS A 501 -12.67 -12.13 -10.88
N THR A 502 -12.52 -11.75 -12.16
CA THR A 502 -13.19 -12.40 -13.29
C THR A 502 -12.41 -13.61 -13.79
N LEU A 503 -11.09 -13.48 -13.89
CA LEU A 503 -10.15 -14.46 -14.44
C LEU A 503 -8.94 -14.61 -13.50
N GLN A 504 -8.43 -15.83 -13.37
CA GLN A 504 -7.18 -16.11 -12.67
C GLN A 504 -6.32 -17.08 -13.47
N PRO A 505 -4.99 -17.11 -13.27
CA PRO A 505 -4.16 -18.20 -13.71
C PRO A 505 -4.72 -19.57 -13.32
N VAL A 506 -4.51 -20.56 -14.17
CA VAL A 506 -4.69 -21.97 -13.77
C VAL A 506 -3.75 -22.29 -12.60
N LYS A 507 -4.17 -23.22 -11.75
CA LYS A 507 -3.48 -23.53 -10.49
C LYS A 507 -2.00 -23.86 -10.68
N GLU A 508 -1.63 -24.52 -11.78
CA GLU A 508 -0.24 -24.91 -12.06
C GLU A 508 0.67 -23.72 -12.41
N GLU A 509 0.09 -22.59 -12.80
CA GLU A 509 0.81 -21.36 -13.18
C GLU A 509 0.69 -20.25 -12.13
N LEU A 510 -0.15 -20.45 -11.11
CA LEU A 510 -0.29 -19.54 -9.99
C LEU A 510 0.91 -19.71 -9.04
N ARG A 511 1.78 -18.71 -8.98
CA ARG A 511 2.90 -18.64 -8.03
C ARG A 511 2.63 -17.63 -6.93
N GLU A 512 2.84 -18.06 -5.69
CA GLU A 512 2.72 -17.22 -4.49
C GLU A 512 3.96 -16.33 -4.32
N ASN A 513 3.75 -15.18 -3.68
CA ASN A 513 4.83 -14.30 -3.26
C ASN A 513 5.51 -14.85 -2.00
N ASP A 514 6.85 -14.81 -1.95
CA ASP A 514 7.63 -15.22 -0.78
C ASP A 514 7.42 -14.25 0.39
N PRO A 515 6.78 -14.66 1.51
CA PRO A 515 6.52 -13.77 2.64
C PRO A 515 7.79 -13.29 3.36
N ASP A 516 8.94 -13.93 3.16
CA ASP A 516 10.23 -13.50 3.72
C ASP A 516 10.80 -12.29 2.98
N ILE A 517 10.39 -12.05 1.74
CA ILE A 517 10.98 -11.04 0.85
C ILE A 517 9.94 -9.98 0.44
N CYS A 518 8.70 -10.40 0.22
CA CYS A 518 7.58 -9.57 -0.23
C CYS A 518 6.81 -8.97 0.97
N GLY A 519 5.71 -8.28 0.69
CA GLY A 519 4.85 -7.63 1.68
C GLY A 519 5.07 -6.13 1.82
N PHE A 520 5.84 -5.53 0.91
CA PHE A 520 6.11 -4.11 0.90
C PHE A 520 5.28 -3.39 -0.16
N TYR A 521 4.73 -2.26 0.24
CA TYR A 521 3.89 -1.33 -0.53
C TYR A 521 4.63 -0.01 -0.70
N PHE A 522 4.20 0.77 -1.69
CA PHE A 522 4.71 2.11 -1.94
C PHE A 522 3.64 3.15 -1.66
N TYR A 523 3.97 4.12 -0.80
CA TYR A 523 3.08 5.21 -0.44
C TYR A 523 3.62 6.54 -0.98
N PRO A 524 3.06 7.08 -2.08
CA PRO A 524 3.60 8.27 -2.74
C PRO A 524 3.48 9.53 -1.87
N TYR A 525 4.40 10.48 -2.04
CA TYR A 525 4.27 11.79 -1.38
C TYR A 525 3.00 12.54 -1.82
N ASP A 526 2.56 12.32 -3.07
CA ASP A 526 1.31 12.87 -3.58
C ASP A 526 0.09 12.35 -2.82
N LYS A 527 0.11 11.10 -2.35
CA LYS A 527 -0.95 10.53 -1.49
C LYS A 527 -0.96 11.22 -0.13
N GLN A 528 0.21 11.41 0.49
CA GLN A 528 0.32 12.15 1.74
C GLN A 528 -0.25 13.58 1.59
N LEU A 529 0.12 14.27 0.50
CA LEU A 529 -0.37 15.61 0.22
C LEU A 529 -1.89 15.63 -0.02
N ALA A 530 -2.42 14.67 -0.78
CA ALA A 530 -3.85 14.55 -1.04
C ALA A 530 -4.66 14.28 0.23
N ASN A 531 -4.12 13.49 1.16
CA ASN A 531 -4.71 13.27 2.49
C ASN A 531 -4.67 14.58 3.30
N TYR A 532 -3.53 15.24 3.37
CA TYR A 532 -3.38 16.51 4.09
C TYR A 532 -4.36 17.59 3.59
N GLN A 533 -4.53 17.74 2.28
CA GLN A 533 -5.47 18.69 1.67
C GLN A 533 -6.94 18.42 2.03
N ARG A 534 -7.27 17.18 2.41
CA ARG A 534 -8.60 16.78 2.88
C ARG A 534 -8.76 16.89 4.40
N GLY A 535 -7.71 17.32 5.11
CA GLY A 535 -7.67 17.32 6.57
C GLY A 535 -7.56 15.91 7.16
N TRP A 536 -7.07 14.94 6.38
CA TRP A 536 -6.84 13.58 6.85
C TRP A 536 -5.42 13.44 7.38
N GLU A 537 -5.27 12.60 8.40
CA GLU A 537 -4.02 12.47 9.13
C GLU A 537 -3.15 11.35 8.55
N MET A 538 -1.84 11.63 8.52
CA MET A 538 -0.79 10.63 8.34
C MET A 538 0.34 10.97 9.32
N THR A 539 0.64 10.04 10.21
CA THR A 539 1.67 10.20 11.24
C THR A 539 2.64 9.04 11.18
N VAL A 540 3.88 9.29 11.60
CA VAL A 540 4.93 8.28 11.71
C VAL A 540 5.48 8.28 13.13
N ASP A 541 5.32 7.15 13.81
CA ASP A 541 5.71 6.93 15.19
C ASP A 541 7.06 6.23 15.30
N ASN A 542 8.05 7.01 15.72
CA ASN A 542 9.38 6.54 16.02
C ASN A 542 9.48 6.08 17.48
N LEU A 543 9.35 4.77 17.68
CA LEU A 543 9.48 4.12 18.98
C LEU A 543 10.94 3.75 19.25
N ASP A 544 11.57 4.49 20.17
CA ASP A 544 12.88 4.15 20.71
C ASP A 544 12.73 3.14 21.84
N VAL A 545 13.11 1.89 21.59
CA VAL A 545 12.97 0.81 22.56
C VAL A 545 14.29 0.10 22.83
N THR A 546 14.41 -0.48 24.02
CA THR A 546 15.54 -1.31 24.43
C THR A 546 15.04 -2.62 25.00
N TRP A 547 15.64 -3.71 24.54
CA TRP A 547 15.38 -5.06 25.05
C TRP A 547 16.37 -5.39 26.16
N ALA A 548 15.89 -5.96 27.26
CA ALA A 548 16.78 -6.45 28.30
C ALA A 548 17.63 -7.63 27.78
N PRO A 549 18.89 -7.79 28.22
CA PRO A 549 19.73 -8.93 27.80
C PRO A 549 19.09 -10.29 28.04
N GLN A 550 18.25 -10.40 29.08
CA GLN A 550 17.50 -11.62 29.40
C GLN A 550 16.49 -12.01 28.30
N SER A 551 16.08 -11.10 27.41
CA SER A 551 15.15 -11.37 26.32
C SER A 551 15.72 -12.30 25.24
N TYR A 552 17.03 -12.55 25.26
CA TYR A 552 17.73 -13.32 24.23
C TYR A 552 18.14 -14.69 24.77
N ALA A 553 17.79 -15.75 24.03
CA ALA A 553 18.16 -17.12 24.40
C ALA A 553 19.67 -17.34 24.53
N ALA A 554 20.49 -16.56 23.82
CA ALA A 554 21.95 -16.54 23.97
C ALA A 554 22.40 -16.23 25.42
N ASN A 555 21.58 -15.53 26.20
CA ASN A 555 21.85 -15.19 27.59
C ASN A 555 21.14 -16.11 28.60
N ALA A 556 20.45 -17.17 28.17
CA ALA A 556 19.62 -18.02 29.04
C ALA A 556 20.36 -18.57 30.27
N LYS A 557 21.64 -18.91 30.13
CA LYS A 557 22.49 -19.39 31.24
C LYS A 557 22.62 -18.38 32.40
N LYS A 558 22.50 -17.08 32.12
CA LYS A 558 22.56 -16.01 33.13
C LYS A 558 21.22 -15.78 33.83
N PHE A 559 20.12 -16.27 33.26
CA PHE A 559 18.75 -16.08 33.77
C PHE A 559 17.99 -17.41 33.85
N PRO A 560 18.46 -18.38 34.66
CA PRO A 560 17.92 -19.74 34.69
C PRO A 560 16.49 -19.86 35.26
N HIS A 561 15.94 -18.77 35.79
CA HIS A 561 14.58 -18.71 36.33
C HIS A 561 13.51 -18.36 35.27
N LEU A 562 13.94 -17.98 34.06
CA LEU A 562 13.08 -17.64 32.93
C LEU A 562 12.95 -18.83 31.97
N ASP A 563 11.85 -18.88 31.23
CA ASP A 563 11.55 -19.95 30.27
C ASP A 563 11.76 -19.49 28.82
N TYR A 564 12.76 -20.06 28.16
CA TYR A 564 13.13 -19.70 26.79
C TYR A 564 12.52 -20.62 25.74
N SER A 565 11.74 -21.65 26.12
CA SER A 565 11.17 -22.63 25.19
C SER A 565 10.37 -21.96 24.07
N LEU A 566 9.45 -21.07 24.42
CA LEU A 566 8.62 -20.36 23.45
C LEU A 566 9.40 -19.34 22.60
N VAL A 567 10.45 -18.73 23.14
CA VAL A 567 11.33 -17.85 22.36
C VAL A 567 12.07 -18.66 21.30
N LEU A 568 12.63 -19.82 21.68
CA LEU A 568 13.33 -20.71 20.77
C LEU A 568 12.40 -21.27 19.69
N GLU A 569 11.19 -21.67 20.05
CA GLU A 569 10.17 -22.13 19.10
C GLU A 569 9.74 -21.03 18.13
N SER A 570 9.67 -19.78 18.58
CA SER A 570 9.35 -18.63 17.74
C SER A 570 10.55 -18.05 17.00
N THR A 571 11.76 -18.59 17.23
CA THR A 571 12.98 -18.16 16.54
C THR A 571 13.03 -18.81 15.16
N LYS A 572 12.95 -18.00 14.11
CA LYS A 572 12.84 -18.43 12.72
C LYS A 572 14.03 -17.92 11.91
N LYS A 573 14.33 -18.59 10.80
CA LYS A 573 15.27 -18.10 9.79
C LYS A 573 14.48 -17.40 8.69
N GLN A 574 14.98 -16.24 8.26
CA GLN A 574 14.45 -15.53 7.10
C GLN A 574 15.34 -15.83 5.90
N ASN A 575 14.72 -16.28 4.82
CA ASN A 575 15.41 -16.46 3.55
C ASN A 575 15.79 -15.08 2.98
N HIS A 576 16.98 -15.02 2.38
CA HIS A 576 17.36 -13.89 1.54
C HIS A 576 17.22 -14.31 0.08
N THR A 577 16.71 -13.40 -0.76
CA THR A 577 16.82 -13.60 -2.22
C THR A 577 18.30 -13.80 -2.54
N PRO A 578 18.69 -14.90 -3.24
CA PRO A 578 20.06 -15.03 -3.71
C PRO A 578 20.37 -13.80 -4.55
N ALA A 579 21.35 -13.00 -4.12
CA ALA A 579 21.95 -12.03 -5.01
C ALA A 579 22.54 -12.85 -6.17
N THR A 580 21.96 -12.73 -7.36
CA THR A 580 22.35 -13.44 -8.58
C THR A 580 22.33 -14.97 -8.49
N MET A 581 21.19 -15.61 -8.78
CA MET A 581 21.25 -16.92 -9.44
C MET A 581 21.73 -16.70 -10.89
N PHE A 582 23.04 -16.75 -11.09
CA PHE A 582 23.59 -17.06 -12.41
C PHE A 582 22.94 -18.36 -12.87
N PHE A 583 22.30 -18.31 -14.05
CA PHE A 583 21.72 -19.44 -14.76
C PHE A 583 22.41 -20.76 -14.43
N ALA A 584 21.79 -21.57 -13.57
CA ALA A 584 22.06 -22.99 -13.55
C ALA A 584 21.47 -23.53 -14.85
N VAL A 585 22.29 -23.52 -15.90
CA VAL A 585 22.04 -24.23 -17.15
C VAL A 585 21.67 -25.66 -16.75
N VAL A 586 20.43 -26.04 -17.03
CA VAL A 586 19.93 -27.39 -16.91
C VAL A 586 20.94 -28.31 -17.61
N LYS A 587 21.63 -29.14 -16.84
CA LYS A 587 22.34 -30.28 -17.40
C LYS A 587 21.28 -31.19 -18.00
N ASN A 588 21.25 -31.25 -19.32
CA ASN A 588 20.58 -32.32 -20.05
C ASN A 588 21.24 -33.65 -19.65
N ASP A 589 20.57 -34.41 -18.79
CA ASP A 589 20.83 -35.83 -18.66
C ASP A 589 19.95 -36.58 -19.67
N LYS A 590 20.62 -36.97 -20.77
CA LYS A 590 20.37 -38.05 -21.73
C LYS A 590 18.95 -38.36 -22.19
#